data_AF-A0A1D3D4S8-F1
#
_entry.id   AF-A0A1D3D4S8-F1
#
_cell.length_a   1.000
_cell.length_b   1.000
_cell.length_c   1.000
_cell.angle_alpha   90.00
_cell.angle_beta   90.00
_cell.angle_gamma   90.00
#
_symmetry.space_group_name_H-M   'P 1'
#
loop_
_entity.id
_entity.type
_entity.pdbx_description
1 polymer ?
#
loop_
_entity_poly.entity_id
_entity_poly.type
_entity_poly.pdbx_seq_one_letter_code
_entity_poly.pdbx_strand_id
1 'polypeptide(L)'
;METIGDYEVLSVVGSGSFGKAVLVKEKTGRKLIMKLINTRQMKREDIEEAKTEIQVLSKLIDAPFIVHYRNAFNDTYHGCPHLCIVMDFCEGGDLGKFIRERKRQHKPFSEVTLRTWLLQLCIALDYMHKHKILHRDLKPANVFLDENNYIRVGDLGLSKILEFTLQQAKTQESLTKQQQTFGPWVASCLKRRPLSYHSGA
;
A
#
# COMPACT_ATOMS: atom_id res chain seq x y z
N MET A 1 -10.55 -12.66 18.65
CA MET A 1 -9.47 -12.31 17.70
C MET A 1 -10.13 -11.84 16.41
N GLU A 2 -9.62 -10.78 15.81
CA GLU A 2 -10.17 -10.24 14.55
C GLU A 2 -9.66 -11.08 13.37
N THR A 3 -10.53 -11.40 12.41
CA THR A 3 -10.21 -12.24 11.24
C THR A 3 -10.62 -11.55 9.95
N ILE A 4 -9.85 -11.74 8.89
CA ILE A 4 -10.14 -11.27 7.53
C ILE A 4 -9.94 -12.46 6.60
N GLY A 5 -11.01 -12.94 5.96
CA GLY A 5 -11.04 -14.24 5.29
C GLY A 5 -10.59 -15.38 6.22
N ASP A 6 -9.61 -16.16 5.76
CA ASP A 6 -9.01 -17.27 6.52
C ASP A 6 -7.81 -16.86 7.41
N TYR A 7 -7.59 -15.55 7.61
CA TYR A 7 -6.40 -15.03 8.29
C TYR A 7 -6.75 -14.39 9.62
N GLU A 8 -6.02 -14.78 10.68
CA GLU A 8 -6.08 -14.17 12.00
C GLU A 8 -5.21 -12.89 12.01
N VAL A 9 -5.79 -11.75 12.37
CA VAL A 9 -5.05 -10.48 12.49
C VAL A 9 -4.29 -10.45 13.81
N LEU A 10 -2.97 -10.37 13.74
CA LEU A 10 -2.09 -10.35 14.91
C LEU A 10 -1.78 -8.92 15.38
N SER A 11 -1.36 -8.05 14.45
CA SER A 11 -0.98 -6.67 14.77
C SER A 11 -0.98 -5.76 13.56
N VAL A 12 -0.94 -4.45 13.79
CA VAL A 12 -0.75 -3.44 12.75
C VAL A 12 0.73 -3.16 12.61
N VAL A 13 1.30 -3.35 11.41
CA VAL A 13 2.73 -3.14 11.16
C VAL A 13 3.03 -1.78 10.53
N GLY A 14 2.04 -1.16 9.90
CA GLY A 14 2.18 0.16 9.32
C GLY A 14 0.87 0.74 8.84
N SER A 15 0.79 2.07 8.89
CA SER A 15 -0.28 2.85 8.26
C SER A 15 0.39 3.83 7.30
N GLY A 16 0.04 3.77 6.02
CA GLY A 16 0.58 4.66 5.00
C GLY A 16 -0.53 5.38 4.25
N SER A 17 -0.14 6.24 3.31
CA SER A 17 -1.05 6.91 2.36
C SER A 17 -1.90 5.93 1.53
N PHE A 18 -1.48 4.67 1.49
CA PHE A 18 -2.00 3.62 0.63
C PHE A 18 -2.92 2.63 1.34
N GLY A 19 -3.17 2.86 2.63
CA GLY A 19 -3.91 1.94 3.49
C GLY A 19 -3.06 1.37 4.61
N LYS A 20 -3.55 0.26 5.17
CA LYS A 20 -3.04 -0.31 6.42
C LYS A 20 -2.35 -1.64 6.13
N ALA A 21 -1.15 -1.82 6.62
CA ALA A 21 -0.46 -3.10 6.60
C ALA A 21 -0.62 -3.77 7.97
N VAL A 22 -1.12 -5.01 7.97
CA VAL A 22 -1.31 -5.82 9.18
C VAL A 22 -0.52 -7.12 9.07
N LEU A 23 0.06 -7.55 10.18
CA LEU A 23 0.63 -8.88 10.34
C LEU A 23 -0.53 -9.84 10.60
N VAL A 24 -0.61 -10.90 9.80
CA VAL A 24 -1.63 -11.93 9.92
C VAL A 24 -1.02 -13.31 10.04
N LYS A 25 -1.81 -14.27 10.51
CA LYS A 25 -1.46 -15.68 10.62
C LYS A 25 -2.48 -16.52 9.86
N GLU A 26 -2.00 -17.39 8.99
CA GLU A 26 -2.86 -18.37 8.32
C GLU A 26 -3.04 -19.64 9.18
N LYS A 27 -3.98 -20.51 8.80
CA LYS A 27 -4.32 -21.74 9.54
C LYS A 27 -3.13 -22.66 9.82
N THR A 28 -2.12 -22.68 8.94
CA THR A 28 -0.89 -23.48 9.10
C THR A 28 0.04 -22.94 10.20
N GLY A 29 -0.19 -21.71 10.66
CA GLY A 29 0.65 -21.01 11.61
C GLY A 29 1.66 -20.05 10.99
N ARG A 30 1.80 -20.04 9.65
CA ARG A 30 2.69 -19.12 8.94
C ARG A 30 2.25 -17.66 9.11
N LYS A 31 3.22 -16.78 9.34
CA LYS A 31 3.03 -15.32 9.41
C LYS A 31 3.15 -14.70 8.02
N LEU A 32 2.26 -13.75 7.74
CA LEU A 32 2.15 -13.06 6.45
C LEU A 32 1.84 -11.58 6.67
N ILE A 33 2.07 -10.76 5.65
CA ILE A 33 1.58 -9.38 5.64
C ILE A 33 0.32 -9.32 4.78
N MET A 34 -0.71 -8.66 5.30
CA MET A 34 -1.89 -8.27 4.55
C MET A 34 -1.94 -6.75 4.43
N LYS A 35 -1.90 -6.25 3.19
CA LYS A 35 -2.13 -4.84 2.88
C LYS A 35 -3.60 -4.63 2.59
N LEU A 36 -4.22 -3.74 3.37
CA LEU A 36 -5.64 -3.39 3.33
C LEU A 36 -5.78 -2.04 2.63
N ILE A 37 -6.36 -2.05 1.44
CA ILE A 37 -6.64 -0.84 0.64
C ILE A 37 -8.13 -0.57 0.72
N ASN A 38 -8.55 0.59 1.23
CA ASN A 38 -9.97 0.94 1.32
C ASN A 38 -10.52 1.18 -0.09
N THR A 39 -11.55 0.42 -0.46
CA THR A 39 -12.13 0.45 -1.81
C THR A 39 -13.48 1.17 -1.88
N ARG A 40 -13.94 1.81 -0.80
CA ARG A 40 -15.27 2.45 -0.71
C ARG A 40 -15.52 3.48 -1.83
N GLN A 41 -14.47 4.14 -2.30
CA GLN A 41 -14.55 5.18 -3.34
C GLN A 41 -13.99 4.71 -4.69
N MET A 42 -13.63 3.43 -4.83
CA MET A 42 -13.11 2.87 -6.07
C MET A 42 -14.24 2.28 -6.91
N LYS A 43 -14.13 2.38 -8.23
CA LYS A 43 -15.05 1.68 -9.13
C LYS A 43 -14.76 0.19 -9.09
N ARG A 44 -15.78 -0.62 -9.36
CA ARG A 44 -15.64 -2.07 -9.32
C ARG A 44 -14.63 -2.56 -10.37
N GLU A 45 -14.64 -1.95 -11.55
CA GLU A 45 -13.73 -2.28 -12.65
C GLU A 45 -12.27 -2.07 -12.23
N ASP A 46 -11.97 -0.95 -11.56
CA ASP A 46 -10.62 -0.63 -11.08
C ASP A 46 -10.13 -1.66 -10.04
N ILE A 47 -11.04 -2.13 -9.17
CA ILE A 47 -10.72 -3.15 -8.14
C ILE A 47 -10.42 -4.50 -8.81
N GLU A 48 -11.14 -4.87 -9.87
CA GLU A 48 -10.91 -6.13 -10.58
C GLU A 48 -9.65 -6.08 -11.46
N GLU A 49 -9.33 -4.94 -12.09
CA GLU A 49 -8.03 -4.74 -12.77
C GLU A 49 -6.88 -4.90 -11.77
N ALA A 50 -7.00 -4.26 -10.60
CA ALA A 50 -6.04 -4.34 -9.51
C ALA A 50 -5.78 -5.78 -9.06
N LYS A 51 -6.84 -6.56 -8.82
CA LYS A 51 -6.71 -7.98 -8.47
C LYS A 51 -6.04 -8.78 -9.57
N THR A 52 -6.41 -8.53 -10.82
CA THR A 52 -5.83 -9.23 -11.98
C THR A 52 -4.33 -8.98 -12.07
N GLU A 53 -3.89 -7.74 -11.87
CA GLU A 53 -2.46 -7.40 -11.81
C GLU A 53 -1.75 -8.15 -10.68
N ILE A 54 -2.33 -8.19 -9.48
CA ILE A 54 -1.74 -8.91 -8.35
C ILE A 54 -1.70 -10.43 -8.60
N GLN A 55 -2.71 -10.99 -9.26
CA GLN A 55 -2.71 -12.40 -9.68
C GLN A 55 -1.64 -12.72 -10.73
N VAL A 56 -1.25 -11.74 -11.55
CA VAL A 56 -0.09 -11.88 -12.43
C VAL A 56 1.20 -11.87 -11.60
N LEU A 57 1.32 -10.95 -10.65
CA LEU A 57 2.47 -10.89 -9.73
C LEU A 57 2.62 -12.15 -8.88
N SER A 58 1.51 -12.77 -8.47
CA SER A 58 1.53 -14.01 -7.69
C SER A 58 2.02 -15.23 -8.49
N LYS A 59 2.14 -15.12 -9.81
CA LYS A 59 2.74 -16.17 -10.65
C LYS A 59 4.27 -16.08 -10.68
N LEU A 60 4.86 -15.01 -10.14
CA LEU A 60 6.30 -14.80 -10.04
C LEU A 60 6.89 -15.52 -8.81
N ILE A 61 6.46 -16.76 -8.56
CA ILE A 61 6.82 -17.54 -7.36
C ILE A 61 8.35 -17.74 -7.25
N ASP A 62 9.03 -17.86 -8.38
CA ASP A 62 10.48 -18.07 -8.45
C ASP A 62 11.28 -16.77 -8.63
N ALA A 63 10.67 -15.62 -8.35
CA ALA A 63 11.32 -14.34 -8.52
C ALA A 63 12.44 -14.15 -7.46
N PRO A 64 13.72 -14.07 -7.88
CA PRO A 64 14.81 -13.92 -6.93
C PRO A 64 14.74 -12.56 -6.24
N PHE A 65 14.91 -12.56 -4.91
CA PHE A 65 15.00 -11.35 -4.09
C PHE A 65 13.79 -10.42 -4.19
N ILE A 66 12.61 -10.96 -4.49
CA ILE A 66 11.33 -10.23 -4.53
C ILE A 66 10.40 -10.80 -3.47
N VAL A 67 9.60 -9.94 -2.84
CA VAL A 67 8.54 -10.37 -1.92
C VAL A 67 7.47 -11.10 -2.72
N HIS A 68 7.14 -12.32 -2.29
CA HIS A 68 6.18 -13.15 -2.96
C HIS A 68 4.73 -12.74 -2.60
N TYR A 69 3.94 -12.47 -3.64
CA TYR A 69 2.51 -12.17 -3.54
C TYR A 69 1.73 -13.48 -3.56
N ARG A 70 0.94 -13.74 -2.52
CA ARG A 70 0.25 -15.02 -2.35
C ARG A 70 -1.18 -14.99 -2.85
N ASN A 71 -1.92 -13.93 -2.52
CA ASN A 71 -3.34 -13.86 -2.81
C ASN A 71 -3.83 -12.40 -2.81
N ALA A 72 -4.95 -12.15 -3.49
CA ALA A 72 -5.69 -10.89 -3.41
C ALA A 72 -7.20 -11.16 -3.44
N PHE A 73 -7.93 -10.59 -2.49
CA PHE A 73 -9.38 -10.77 -2.38
C PHE A 73 -10.05 -9.54 -1.78
N ASN A 74 -11.37 -9.43 -1.95
CA ASN A 74 -12.14 -8.36 -1.30
C ASN A 74 -12.68 -8.88 0.03
N ASP A 75 -12.63 -8.04 1.06
CA ASP A 75 -13.28 -8.32 2.34
C ASP A 75 -13.64 -7.00 3.04
N THR A 76 -14.35 -7.09 4.17
CA THR A 76 -14.70 -5.95 5.02
C THR A 76 -13.79 -5.89 6.23
N TYR A 77 -13.20 -4.74 6.49
CA TYR A 77 -12.41 -4.48 7.69
C TYR A 77 -12.92 -3.20 8.37
N HIS A 78 -13.27 -3.27 9.66
CA HIS A 78 -13.91 -2.19 10.42
C HIS A 78 -15.10 -1.54 9.70
N GLY A 79 -15.97 -2.37 9.10
CA GLY A 79 -17.19 -1.91 8.42
C GLY A 79 -16.98 -1.21 7.07
N CYS A 80 -15.76 -1.20 6.52
CA CYS A 80 -15.47 -0.65 5.20
C CYS A 80 -14.97 -1.75 4.24
N PRO A 81 -15.33 -1.70 2.95
CA PRO A 81 -14.80 -2.63 1.96
C PRO A 81 -13.33 -2.35 1.70
N HIS A 82 -12.54 -3.43 1.62
CA HIS A 82 -11.12 -3.38 1.34
C HIS A 82 -10.71 -4.41 0.29
N LEU A 83 -9.73 -4.04 -0.53
CA LEU A 83 -8.90 -4.99 -1.27
C LEU A 83 -7.78 -5.45 -0.34
N CYS A 84 -7.76 -6.74 -0.06
CA CYS A 84 -6.83 -7.40 0.85
C CYS A 84 -5.76 -8.12 0.03
N ILE A 85 -4.50 -7.73 0.20
CA ILE A 85 -3.37 -8.25 -0.57
C ILE A 85 -2.43 -8.97 0.39
N VAL A 86 -2.30 -10.28 0.19
CA VAL A 86 -1.52 -11.16 1.06
C VAL A 86 -0.15 -11.41 0.43
N MET A 87 0.91 -11.20 1.21
CA MET A 87 2.30 -11.37 0.79
C MET A 87 3.14 -11.97 1.92
N ASP A 88 4.31 -12.48 1.55
CA ASP A 88 5.24 -13.02 2.54
C ASP A 88 5.70 -11.97 3.56
N PHE A 89 5.79 -12.38 4.81
CA PHE A 89 6.36 -11.57 5.88
C PHE A 89 7.89 -11.73 5.86
N CYS A 90 8.61 -10.61 5.99
CA CYS A 90 10.06 -10.59 6.08
C CYS A 90 10.47 -10.23 7.52
N GLU A 91 11.03 -11.20 8.26
CA GLU A 91 11.32 -11.06 9.70
C GLU A 91 12.34 -9.96 10.01
N GLY A 92 13.27 -9.71 9.09
CA GLY A 92 14.30 -8.68 9.22
C GLY A 92 13.79 -7.25 9.06
N GLY A 93 12.51 -7.06 8.68
CA GLY A 93 11.88 -5.76 8.54
C GLY A 93 12.43 -4.94 7.36
N ASP A 94 12.10 -3.64 7.32
CA ASP A 94 12.54 -2.75 6.23
C ASP A 94 13.99 -2.28 6.40
N LEU A 95 14.71 -2.29 5.28
CA LEU A 95 16.12 -1.91 5.18
C LEU A 95 16.34 -0.45 5.59
N GLY A 96 15.35 0.42 5.36
CA GLY A 96 15.37 1.82 5.79
C GLY A 96 15.52 1.97 7.31
N LYS A 97 14.71 1.25 8.11
CA LYS A 97 14.86 1.18 9.56
C LYS A 97 16.23 0.62 9.94
N PHE A 98 16.67 -0.44 9.28
CA PHE A 98 17.95 -1.08 9.59
C PHE A 98 19.14 -0.13 9.36
N ILE A 99 19.15 0.62 8.25
CA ILE A 99 20.16 1.64 7.97
C ILE A 99 20.16 2.75 9.02
N ARG A 100 18.99 3.26 9.41
CA ARG A 100 18.88 4.30 10.44
C ARG A 100 19.41 3.82 11.78
N GLU A 101 19.10 2.59 12.16
CA GLU A 101 19.55 1.99 13.41
C GLU A 101 21.07 1.87 13.45
N ARG A 102 21.68 1.32 12.39
CA ARG A 102 23.14 1.21 12.27
C ARG A 102 23.84 2.56 12.29
N LYS A 103 23.25 3.57 11.64
CA LYS A 103 23.76 4.95 11.68
C LYS A 103 23.73 5.51 13.11
N ARG A 104 22.63 5.32 13.86
CA ARG A 104 22.52 5.73 15.27
C ARG A 104 23.58 5.07 16.15
N GLN A 105 23.87 3.80 15.88
CA GLN A 105 24.88 3.02 16.59
C GLN A 105 26.33 3.31 16.14
N HIS A 106 26.54 4.22 15.18
CA HIS A 106 27.85 4.49 14.58
C HIS A 106 28.55 3.22 14.06
N LYS A 107 27.75 2.25 13.58
CA LYS A 107 28.23 0.92 13.19
C LYS A 107 28.04 0.73 11.68
N PRO A 108 29.02 1.10 10.84
CA PRO A 108 28.90 0.98 9.40
C PRO A 108 28.68 -0.47 8.95
N PHE A 109 28.12 -0.62 7.76
CA PHE A 109 28.00 -1.91 7.10
C PHE A 109 29.36 -2.33 6.54
N SER A 110 29.63 -3.63 6.50
CA SER A 110 30.80 -4.14 5.79
C SER A 110 30.61 -3.95 4.29
N GLU A 111 31.71 -3.75 3.55
CA GLU A 111 31.66 -3.64 2.09
C GLU A 111 31.07 -4.91 1.45
N VAL A 112 31.40 -6.08 2.01
CA VAL A 112 30.86 -7.36 1.56
C VAL A 112 29.34 -7.38 1.65
N THR A 113 28.77 -6.97 2.79
CA THR A 113 27.31 -6.89 2.97
C THR A 113 26.67 -5.95 1.95
N LEU A 114 27.23 -4.75 1.77
CA LEU A 114 26.70 -3.77 0.82
C LEU A 114 26.75 -4.28 -0.62
N ARG A 115 27.86 -4.92 -1.00
CA ARG A 115 28.05 -5.50 -2.34
C ARG A 115 27.05 -6.64 -2.58
N THR A 116 26.84 -7.52 -1.61
CA THR A 116 25.86 -8.60 -1.69
C THR A 116 24.46 -8.05 -1.88
N TRP A 117 24.03 -7.09 -1.05
CA TRP A 117 22.70 -6.50 -1.19
C TRP A 117 22.51 -5.75 -2.51
N LEU A 118 23.53 -5.03 -2.98
CA LEU A 118 23.47 -4.34 -4.26
C LEU A 118 23.32 -5.34 -5.41
N LEU A 119 24.08 -6.45 -5.40
CA LEU A 119 23.97 -7.50 -6.40
C LEU A 119 22.56 -8.13 -6.41
N GLN A 120 22.02 -8.44 -5.24
CA GLN A 120 20.67 -8.99 -5.10
C GLN A 120 19.60 -8.02 -5.62
N LEU A 121 19.75 -6.73 -5.33
CA LEU A 121 18.85 -5.70 -5.84
C LEU A 121 18.92 -5.61 -7.36
N CYS A 122 20.11 -5.65 -7.95
CA CYS A 122 20.28 -5.69 -9.40
C CYS A 122 19.60 -6.92 -10.02
N ILE A 123 19.74 -8.10 -9.41
CA ILE A 123 19.09 -9.33 -9.86
C ILE A 123 17.56 -9.22 -9.81
N ALA A 124 17.00 -8.68 -8.71
CA ALA A 124 15.56 -8.44 -8.60
C ALA A 124 15.06 -7.50 -9.71
N LEU A 125 15.74 -6.37 -9.91
CA LEU A 125 15.34 -5.38 -10.92
C LEU A 125 15.47 -5.91 -12.34
N ASP A 126 16.54 -6.64 -12.66
CA ASP A 126 16.71 -7.29 -13.96
C ASP A 126 15.57 -8.31 -14.22
N TYR A 127 15.23 -9.12 -13.22
CA TYR A 127 14.10 -10.05 -13.31
C TYR A 127 12.78 -9.31 -13.57
N MET A 128 12.49 -8.24 -12.83
CA MET A 128 11.28 -7.44 -13.04
C MET A 128 11.23 -6.85 -14.45
N HIS A 129 12.32 -6.24 -14.92
CA HIS A 129 12.38 -5.59 -16.23
C HIS A 129 12.20 -6.60 -17.38
N LYS A 130 12.76 -7.82 -17.25
CA LYS A 130 12.53 -8.92 -18.19
C LYS A 130 11.06 -9.31 -18.30
N HIS A 131 10.32 -9.21 -17.19
CA HIS A 131 8.88 -9.47 -17.12
C HIS A 131 8.02 -8.21 -17.34
N LYS A 132 8.62 -7.11 -17.84
CA LYS A 132 7.94 -5.83 -18.13
C LYS A 132 7.31 -5.16 -16.90
N ILE A 133 7.83 -5.44 -15.71
CA ILE A 133 7.39 -4.85 -14.45
C ILE A 133 8.37 -3.74 -14.07
N LEU A 134 7.84 -2.57 -13.73
CA LEU A 134 8.62 -1.44 -13.21
C LEU A 134 8.24 -1.21 -11.75
N HIS A 135 9.24 -1.06 -10.85
CA HIS A 135 8.96 -0.81 -9.43
C HIS A 135 8.37 0.59 -9.18
N ARG A 136 8.92 1.63 -9.82
CA ARG A 136 8.52 3.06 -9.73
C ARG A 136 8.66 3.77 -8.38
N ASP A 137 8.82 3.07 -7.26
CA ASP A 137 9.02 3.65 -5.92
C ASP A 137 10.10 2.87 -5.15
N LEU A 138 11.24 2.64 -5.81
CA LEU A 138 12.34 1.91 -5.20
C LEU A 138 13.04 2.81 -4.17
N LYS A 139 12.93 2.43 -2.90
CA LYS A 139 13.56 3.10 -1.76
C LYS A 139 13.86 2.09 -0.66
N PRO A 140 14.78 2.38 0.28
CA PRO A 140 15.11 1.44 1.37
C PRO A 140 13.92 1.00 2.24
N ALA A 141 12.84 1.80 2.30
CA ALA A 141 11.62 1.43 3.04
C ALA A 141 10.79 0.34 2.33
N ASN A 142 11.01 0.10 1.04
CA ASN A 142 10.34 -0.92 0.22
C ASN A 142 11.26 -2.12 -0.07
N VAL A 143 12.44 -2.16 0.55
CA VAL A 143 13.36 -3.30 0.52
C VAL A 143 13.38 -3.89 1.92
N PHE A 144 13.14 -5.18 2.03
CA PHE A 144 13.05 -5.91 3.29
C PHE A 144 14.19 -6.90 3.44
N LEU A 145 14.45 -7.36 4.65
CA LEU A 145 15.38 -8.45 4.92
C LEU A 145 14.61 -9.70 5.35
N ASP A 146 14.89 -10.84 4.72
CA ASP A 146 14.37 -12.13 5.18
C ASP A 146 15.17 -12.67 6.38
N GLU A 147 14.75 -13.82 6.91
CA GLU A 147 15.40 -14.53 8.02
C GLU A 147 16.91 -14.80 7.80
N ASN A 148 17.36 -14.87 6.54
CA ASN A 148 18.75 -15.13 6.16
C ASN A 148 19.54 -13.85 5.87
N ASN A 149 18.97 -12.67 6.14
CA ASN A 149 19.51 -11.35 5.80
C ASN A 149 19.70 -11.10 4.30
N TYR A 150 18.95 -11.81 3.45
CA TYR A 150 18.86 -11.48 2.04
C TYR A 150 17.80 -10.43 1.79
N ILE A 151 18.06 -9.55 0.82
CA ILE A 151 17.10 -8.52 0.50
C ILE A 151 15.89 -9.10 -0.25
N ARG A 152 14.72 -8.55 0.02
CA ARG A 152 13.46 -8.81 -0.67
C ARG A 152 12.85 -7.49 -1.08
N VAL A 153 12.76 -7.25 -2.38
CA VAL A 153 12.12 -6.07 -2.96
C VAL A 153 10.61 -6.26 -2.87
N GLY A 154 9.93 -5.38 -2.15
CA GLY A 154 8.48 -5.42 -1.97
C GLY A 154 7.78 -4.18 -2.53
N ASP A 155 6.48 -4.08 -2.26
CA ASP A 155 5.62 -2.98 -2.72
C ASP A 155 5.58 -2.82 -4.26
N LEU A 156 5.80 -3.92 -4.98
CA LEU A 156 5.71 -4.05 -6.44
C LEU A 156 4.27 -3.88 -6.92
N GLY A 157 4.10 -3.24 -8.09
CA GLY A 157 2.85 -3.25 -8.89
C GLY A 157 1.63 -2.60 -8.23
N LEU A 158 1.74 -2.17 -6.98
CA LEU A 158 0.71 -1.35 -6.38
C LEU A 158 0.73 0.05 -6.99
N SER A 159 1.84 0.52 -7.58
CA SER A 159 1.99 1.88 -8.08
C SER A 159 0.81 2.38 -8.92
N LYS A 160 0.18 1.54 -9.77
CA LYS A 160 -0.99 1.90 -10.59
C LYS A 160 -2.27 1.98 -9.75
N ILE A 161 -2.54 0.96 -8.92
CA ILE A 161 -3.65 0.91 -7.93
C ILE A 161 -3.54 2.06 -6.90
N LEU A 162 -2.31 2.38 -6.52
CA LEU A 162 -1.94 3.41 -5.56
C LEU A 162 -1.95 4.79 -6.18
N GLU A 163 -1.73 4.92 -7.49
CA GLU A 163 -1.90 6.18 -8.22
C GLU A 163 -3.36 6.61 -8.20
N PHE A 164 -4.31 5.67 -8.42
CA PHE A 164 -5.74 5.95 -8.25
C PHE A 164 -6.10 6.36 -6.81
N THR A 165 -5.58 5.63 -5.81
CA THR A 165 -5.79 5.94 -4.39
C THR A 165 -5.21 7.32 -4.01
N LEU A 166 -4.02 7.66 -4.50
CA LEU A 166 -3.36 8.95 -4.25
C LEU A 166 -4.02 10.11 -4.97
N GLN A 167 -4.49 9.93 -6.21
CA GLN A 167 -5.23 10.94 -6.94
C GLN A 167 -6.48 11.35 -6.14
N GLN A 168 -7.21 10.38 -5.58
CA GLN A 168 -8.39 10.67 -4.76
C GLN A 168 -8.05 11.29 -3.39
N ALA A 169 -7.01 10.83 -2.69
CA ALA A 169 -6.57 11.45 -1.44
C ALA A 169 -6.22 12.94 -1.64
N LYS A 170 -5.58 13.29 -2.76
CA LYS A 170 -5.29 14.68 -3.15
C LYS A 170 -6.56 15.47 -3.48
N THR A 171 -7.55 14.87 -4.13
CA THR A 171 -8.86 15.50 -4.37
C THR A 171 -9.60 15.77 -3.06
N GLN A 172 -9.55 14.84 -2.11
CA GLN A 172 -10.19 14.99 -0.79
C GLN A 172 -9.49 16.06 0.06
N GLU A 173 -8.15 16.12 0.09
CA GLU A 173 -7.43 17.23 0.74
C GLU A 173 -7.75 18.59 0.10
N SER A 174 -7.93 18.64 -1.23
CA SER A 174 -8.30 19.86 -1.95
C SER A 174 -9.72 20.31 -1.63
N LEU A 175 -10.68 19.38 -1.53
CA LEU A 175 -12.06 19.64 -1.11
C LEU A 175 -12.16 20.05 0.36
N THR A 176 -11.35 19.44 1.24
CA THR A 176 -11.31 19.77 2.68
C THR A 176 -10.70 21.16 2.89
N LYS A 177 -9.66 21.52 2.12
CA LYS A 177 -9.11 22.88 2.11
C LYS A 177 -10.11 23.90 1.59
N GLN A 178 -10.88 23.59 0.53
CA GLN A 178 -11.96 24.46 0.04
C GLN A 178 -13.08 24.65 1.08
N GLN A 179 -13.51 23.60 1.78
CA GLN A 179 -14.52 23.70 2.83
C GLN A 179 -14.04 24.51 4.06
N GLN A 180 -12.73 24.52 4.36
CA GLN A 180 -12.17 25.38 5.40
C GLN A 180 -11.94 26.83 4.96
N THR A 181 -11.83 27.11 3.65
CA THR A 181 -11.69 28.49 3.14
C THR A 181 -13.03 29.22 3.05
N PHE A 182 -14.13 28.49 2.93
CA PHE A 182 -15.47 29.07 3.01
C PHE A 182 -15.97 29.07 4.45
N GLY A 183 -15.60 30.10 5.20
CA GLY A 183 -16.10 30.34 6.56
C GLY A 183 -17.64 30.49 6.65
N PRO A 184 -18.19 30.75 7.85
CA PRO A 184 -19.63 30.73 8.17
C PRO A 184 -20.56 31.57 7.27
N TRP A 185 -20.00 32.42 6.43
CA TRP A 185 -20.71 33.39 5.59
C TRP A 185 -21.45 32.74 4.40
N VAL A 186 -20.96 31.62 3.85
CA VAL A 186 -21.59 30.99 2.66
C VAL A 186 -22.95 30.34 2.99
N ALA A 187 -23.16 29.91 4.23
CA ALA A 187 -24.45 29.38 4.69
C ALA A 187 -25.56 30.45 4.76
N SER A 188 -25.21 31.74 4.76
CA SER A 188 -26.17 32.86 4.78
C SER A 188 -26.78 33.15 3.40
N CYS A 189 -26.04 32.89 2.32
CA CYS A 189 -26.49 33.20 0.96
C CYS A 189 -27.56 32.23 0.43
N LEU A 190 -27.63 31.00 0.94
CA LEU A 190 -28.60 29.99 0.47
C LEU A 190 -30.00 30.10 1.13
N LYS A 191 -30.23 31.08 2.02
CA LYS A 191 -31.53 31.27 2.71
C LYS A 191 -32.37 32.46 2.22
N ARG A 192 -31.97 33.18 1.17
CA ARG A 192 -32.82 34.24 0.59
C ARG A 192 -33.74 33.65 -0.48
N ARG A 193 -35.03 33.49 -0.12
CA ARG A 193 -36.12 33.12 -1.03
C ARG A 193 -36.17 34.09 -2.22
N PRO A 194 -36.57 33.66 -3.43
CA PRO A 194 -36.88 34.57 -4.52
C PRO A 194 -38.11 35.40 -4.15
N LEU A 195 -38.02 36.73 -4.31
CA LEU A 195 -39.17 37.64 -4.27
C LEU A 195 -40.09 37.33 -5.46
N SER A 196 -41.36 37.08 -5.17
CA SER A 196 -42.44 36.91 -6.14
C SER A 196 -42.70 38.22 -6.90
N TYR A 197 -42.54 38.21 -8.22
CA TYR A 197 -43.11 39.25 -9.09
C TYR A 197 -44.60 38.97 -9.29
N HIS A 198 -45.45 39.89 -8.85
CA HIS A 198 -46.86 39.94 -9.26
C HIS A 198 -46.97 40.77 -10.54
N SER A 199 -47.69 40.23 -11.52
CA SER A 199 -48.12 40.88 -12.76
C SER A 199 -49.65 41.00 -12.75
N GLY A 200 -50.17 42.19 -13.07
CA GLY A 200 -51.60 42.47 -13.28
C GLY A 200 -52.11 43.57 -12.33
N ALA A 201 -52.77 44.64 -12.75
CA ALA A 201 -53.33 45.03 -14.05
C ALA A 201 -53.25 46.56 -14.19
#